data_AF-A0A422NXN0-F1
#
_entry.id   AF-A0A422NXN0-F1
#
_cell.length_a   1.000
_cell.length_b   1.000
_cell.length_c   1.000
_cell.angle_alpha   90.00
_cell.angle_beta   90.00
_cell.angle_gamma   90.00
#
_symmetry.space_group_name_H-M   'P 1'
#
loop_
_entity.id
_entity.type
_entity.pdbx_description
1 polymer ?
#
loop_
_entity_poly.entity_id
_entity_poly.type
_entity_poly.pdbx_seq_one_letter_code
_entity_poly.pdbx_strand_id
1 'polypeptide(L)'
;MTDADGNLADYWTWCAKNGVVSKKLSLRRCVQGLMPQLSLHVDEPVRAGAIVATVPYLVALNVQTIRGDMKPAIVPPVCAMCTFLTRRRRMDIVTARSLWLACCLACYRRLLLQGHSLSNAPLFSRLLMPELPSPFTPTYIRGYPALAASIPEGVDDAVEHSFLSLVRRQVEGQLRVTHAALHFYHRRRLPHLSQQFVPSFDELCVAYRTVLHRSLLLPVDCVPSSPGDLADLFSERPDLDLLPTLVPLVDVIRGSSAARMSTNAAGSDVRGSGDDNTAANCALYTCTQADFFSSGSRRRVVFETEPLSSRRVVVCATRDMKEGEELLLDYSSP
;
A
#
# COMPACT_ATOMS: atom_id res chain seq x y z
N MET A 1 -10.74 -29.61 1.02
CA MET A 1 -9.98 -28.38 0.74
C MET A 1 -10.76 -27.64 -0.34
N THR A 2 -11.63 -26.72 0.04
CA THR A 2 -12.42 -25.92 -0.90
C THR A 2 -11.52 -24.83 -1.46
N ASP A 3 -11.39 -24.78 -2.78
CA ASP A 3 -10.80 -23.66 -3.49
C ASP A 3 -11.46 -22.37 -3.03
N ALA A 4 -10.72 -21.60 -2.24
CA ALA A 4 -11.06 -20.24 -1.89
C ALA A 4 -10.76 -19.35 -3.11
N ASP A 5 -11.57 -19.49 -4.16
CA ASP A 5 -11.85 -18.37 -5.06
C ASP A 5 -12.58 -17.32 -4.22
N GLY A 6 -11.80 -16.58 -3.43
CA GLY A 6 -12.30 -15.59 -2.49
C GLY A 6 -13.08 -14.52 -3.23
N ASN A 7 -14.40 -14.58 -3.18
CA ASN A 7 -15.26 -13.62 -3.85
C ASN A 7 -14.85 -12.21 -3.43
N LEU A 8 -14.53 -11.33 -4.40
CA LEU A 8 -14.23 -9.92 -4.13
C LEU A 8 -15.40 -9.22 -3.39
N ALA A 9 -16.60 -9.79 -3.43
CA ALA A 9 -17.73 -9.36 -2.60
C ALA A 9 -17.43 -9.36 -1.10
N ASP A 10 -16.63 -10.30 -0.58
CA ASP A 10 -16.27 -10.32 0.84
C ASP A 10 -15.38 -9.13 1.21
N TYR A 11 -14.48 -8.76 0.29
CA TYR A 11 -13.65 -7.57 0.42
C TYR A 11 -14.49 -6.29 0.41
N TRP A 12 -15.40 -6.14 -0.54
CA TRP A 12 -16.31 -4.98 -0.58
C TRP A 12 -17.22 -4.90 0.65
N THR A 13 -17.73 -6.04 1.10
CA THR A 13 -18.55 -6.15 2.33
C THR A 13 -17.74 -5.74 3.55
N TRP A 14 -16.48 -6.18 3.62
CA TRP A 14 -15.57 -5.79 4.69
C TRP A 14 -15.29 -4.28 4.67
N CYS A 15 -14.99 -3.70 3.50
CA CYS A 15 -14.78 -2.26 3.33
C CYS A 15 -15.99 -1.47 3.84
N ALA A 16 -17.20 -1.84 3.40
CA ALA A 16 -18.44 -1.19 3.83
C ALA A 16 -18.68 -1.30 5.34
N LYS A 17 -18.47 -2.49 5.93
CA LYS A 17 -18.59 -2.71 7.39
C LYS A 17 -17.61 -1.87 8.21
N ASN A 18 -16.45 -1.55 7.63
CA ASN A 18 -15.42 -0.73 8.28
C ASN A 18 -15.52 0.76 7.93
N GLY A 19 -16.61 1.20 7.29
CA GLY A 19 -16.87 2.61 7.02
C GLY A 19 -16.10 3.18 5.82
N VAL A 20 -15.55 2.32 4.94
CA VAL A 20 -15.05 2.76 3.64
C VAL A 20 -16.24 3.13 2.77
N VAL A 21 -16.22 4.35 2.22
CA VAL A 21 -17.24 4.86 1.31
C VAL A 21 -16.58 5.13 -0.03
N SER A 22 -17.17 4.67 -1.12
CA SER A 22 -16.68 4.96 -2.47
C SER A 22 -17.82 5.22 -3.44
N LYS A 23 -17.48 5.79 -4.58
CA LYS A 23 -18.28 5.73 -5.80
C LYS A 23 -18.47 4.29 -6.26
N LYS A 24 -19.26 4.09 -7.31
CA LYS A 24 -19.40 2.77 -7.93
C LYS A 24 -18.08 2.39 -8.61
N LEU A 25 -17.35 1.44 -8.03
CA LEU A 25 -16.03 1.02 -8.49
C LEU A 25 -16.00 -0.48 -8.78
N SER A 26 -15.25 -0.86 -9.81
CA SER A 26 -14.95 -2.26 -10.13
C SER A 26 -13.45 -2.55 -10.06
N LEU A 27 -13.13 -3.71 -9.50
CA LEU A 27 -11.77 -4.27 -9.51
C LEU A 27 -11.60 -5.12 -10.76
N ARG A 28 -10.61 -4.80 -11.57
CA ARG A 28 -10.24 -5.59 -12.75
C ARG A 28 -8.85 -6.16 -12.56
N ARG A 29 -8.64 -7.37 -13.06
CA ARG A 29 -7.30 -7.98 -13.09
C ARG A 29 -6.58 -7.50 -14.34
N CYS A 30 -5.34 -7.09 -14.16
CA CYS A 30 -4.45 -6.72 -15.23
C CYS A 30 -3.12 -7.45 -15.04
N VAL A 31 -2.31 -7.49 -16.10
CA VAL A 31 -0.95 -8.03 -16.03
C VAL A 31 -0.01 -6.99 -16.62
N GLN A 32 0.99 -6.56 -15.84
CA GLN A 32 2.10 -5.74 -16.34
C GLN A 32 3.27 -6.69 -16.61
N GLY A 33 3.45 -7.08 -17.88
CA GLY A 33 4.40 -8.14 -18.25
C GLY A 33 3.97 -9.50 -17.69
N LEU A 34 4.70 -10.02 -16.69
CA LEU A 34 4.35 -11.25 -15.95
C LEU A 34 3.90 -10.98 -14.51
N MET A 35 3.76 -9.70 -14.13
CA MET A 35 3.37 -9.32 -12.77
C MET A 35 1.85 -9.21 -12.66
N PRO A 36 1.20 -9.96 -11.75
CA PRO A 36 -0.23 -9.82 -11.52
C PRO A 36 -0.52 -8.48 -10.86
N GLN A 37 -1.48 -7.74 -11.40
CA GLN A 37 -1.93 -6.46 -10.87
C GLN A 37 -3.44 -6.38 -10.80
N LEU A 38 -3.91 -5.46 -9.98
CA LEU A 38 -5.29 -5.03 -9.94
C LEU A 38 -5.36 -3.58 -10.39
N SER A 39 -6.39 -3.28 -11.16
CA SER A 39 -6.77 -1.93 -11.53
C SER A 39 -8.15 -1.63 -10.98
N LEU A 40 -8.36 -0.38 -10.55
CA LEU A 40 -9.61 0.08 -9.99
C LEU A 40 -10.28 1.01 -11.00
N HIS A 41 -11.49 0.70 -11.41
CA HIS A 41 -12.20 1.45 -12.45
C HIS A 41 -13.47 2.09 -11.90
N VAL A 42 -13.87 3.23 -12.45
CA VAL A 42 -15.17 3.83 -12.18
C VAL A 42 -16.24 3.16 -13.04
N ASP A 43 -17.38 2.83 -12.46
CA ASP A 43 -18.53 2.27 -13.16
C ASP A 43 -19.66 3.31 -13.33
N GLU A 44 -19.32 4.59 -13.16
CA GLU A 44 -20.19 5.74 -13.37
C GLU A 44 -19.36 6.98 -13.73
N PRO A 45 -19.92 7.99 -14.43
CA PRO A 45 -19.24 9.25 -14.68
C PRO A 45 -18.94 10.00 -13.37
N VAL A 46 -17.72 10.52 -13.24
CA VAL A 46 -17.26 11.27 -12.07
C VAL A 46 -16.81 12.65 -12.50
N ARG A 47 -17.26 13.69 -11.78
CA ARG A 47 -16.85 15.08 -12.03
C ARG A 47 -15.53 15.42 -11.34
N ALA A 48 -14.78 16.35 -11.89
CA ALA A 48 -13.59 16.94 -11.28
C ALA A 48 -13.91 17.48 -9.87
N GLY A 49 -13.01 17.24 -8.93
CA GLY A 49 -13.15 17.60 -7.51
C GLY A 49 -14.10 16.70 -6.71
N ALA A 50 -14.75 15.71 -7.33
CA ALA A 50 -15.59 14.77 -6.61
C ALA A 50 -14.75 13.79 -5.79
N ILE A 51 -15.26 13.44 -4.60
CA ILE A 51 -14.72 12.36 -3.79
C ILE A 51 -15.02 11.03 -4.48
N VAL A 52 -13.98 10.26 -4.76
CA VAL A 52 -14.06 8.91 -5.34
C VAL A 52 -14.09 7.86 -4.24
N ALA A 53 -13.25 8.01 -3.22
CA ALA A 53 -13.17 7.11 -2.09
C ALA A 53 -12.82 7.86 -0.79
N THR A 54 -13.32 7.36 0.32
CA THR A 54 -13.03 7.83 1.69
C THR A 54 -12.83 6.62 2.58
N VAL A 55 -11.66 6.56 3.21
CA VAL A 55 -11.24 5.45 4.06
C VAL A 55 -10.97 5.98 5.47
N PRO A 56 -11.64 5.46 6.52
CA PRO A 56 -11.29 5.77 7.89
C PRO A 56 -9.85 5.35 8.20
N TYR A 57 -9.06 6.26 8.77
CA TYR A 57 -7.64 6.00 8.99
C TYR A 57 -7.38 4.77 9.85
N LEU A 58 -8.26 4.51 10.84
CA LEU A 58 -8.19 3.32 11.70
C LEU A 58 -8.30 1.98 10.96
N VAL A 59 -8.79 1.98 9.72
CA VAL A 59 -8.95 0.79 8.86
C VAL A 59 -7.67 0.49 8.09
N ALA A 60 -6.79 1.49 7.93
CA ALA A 60 -5.49 1.32 7.31
C ALA A 60 -4.58 0.43 8.17
N LEU A 61 -3.57 -0.20 7.57
CA LEU A 61 -2.61 -1.04 8.26
C LEU A 61 -1.24 -0.37 8.30
N ASN A 62 -0.85 0.11 9.48
CA ASN A 62 0.47 0.66 9.77
C ASN A 62 0.82 0.51 11.26
N VAL A 63 1.90 1.15 11.70
CA VAL A 63 2.40 1.08 13.07
C VAL A 63 1.49 1.70 14.14
N GLN A 64 0.58 2.60 13.75
CA GLN A 64 -0.35 3.28 14.66
C GLN A 64 -1.68 2.55 14.78
N THR A 65 -2.11 1.88 13.71
CA THR A 65 -3.41 1.20 13.64
C THR A 65 -3.34 -0.28 13.99
N ILE A 66 -2.21 -0.95 13.74
CA ILE A 66 -1.99 -2.35 14.17
C ILE A 66 -1.59 -2.35 15.65
N ARG A 67 -2.61 -2.42 16.52
CA ARG A 67 -2.48 -2.38 17.99
C ARG A 67 -3.40 -3.39 18.67
N GLY A 68 -3.15 -3.66 19.95
CA GLY A 68 -3.94 -4.61 20.74
C GLY A 68 -4.01 -5.98 20.07
N ASP A 69 -5.23 -6.53 19.97
CA ASP A 69 -5.50 -7.86 19.42
C ASP A 69 -5.22 -7.98 17.92
N MET A 70 -5.16 -6.85 17.19
CA MET A 70 -4.75 -6.87 15.79
C MET A 70 -3.27 -7.21 15.64
N LYS A 71 -2.39 -6.85 16.59
CA LYS A 71 -0.96 -7.08 16.44
C LYS A 71 -0.62 -8.56 16.68
N PRO A 72 -0.04 -9.30 15.71
CA PRO A 72 0.35 -10.68 15.94
C PRO A 72 1.29 -10.80 17.14
N ALA A 73 1.04 -11.77 18.03
CA ALA A 73 1.79 -11.91 19.28
C ALA A 73 3.30 -12.09 19.03
N ILE A 74 3.65 -12.84 17.99
CA ILE A 74 5.04 -13.17 17.61
C ILE A 74 5.83 -12.00 17.05
N VAL A 75 5.14 -10.97 16.56
CA VAL A 75 5.82 -9.78 16.07
C VAL A 75 6.20 -8.92 17.28
N PRO A 76 7.49 -8.55 17.44
CA PRO A 76 7.92 -7.64 18.49
C PRO A 76 7.13 -6.32 18.45
N PRO A 77 6.98 -5.62 19.59
CA PRO A 77 6.47 -4.27 19.60
C PRO A 77 7.24 -3.38 18.61
N VAL A 78 6.54 -2.48 17.91
CA VAL A 78 7.14 -1.64 16.86
C VAL A 78 8.39 -0.90 17.34
N CYS A 79 8.32 -0.26 18.52
CA CYS A 79 9.47 0.46 19.08
C CYS A 79 10.68 -0.46 19.27
N ALA A 80 10.48 -1.66 19.81
CA ALA A 80 11.56 -2.62 20.03
C ALA A 80 12.16 -3.12 18.70
N MET A 81 11.32 -3.42 17.70
CA MET A 81 11.80 -3.83 16.38
C MET A 81 12.55 -2.71 15.69
N CYS A 82 11.96 -1.52 15.60
CA CYS A 82 12.57 -0.37 14.95
C CYS A 82 13.89 0.01 15.62
N THR A 83 13.98 0.11 16.95
CA THR A 83 15.24 0.38 17.65
C THR A 83 16.31 -0.67 17.36
N PHE A 84 15.94 -1.94 17.26
CA PHE A 84 16.89 -3.00 16.91
C PHE A 84 17.39 -2.88 15.46
N LEU A 85 16.47 -2.62 14.53
CA LEU A 85 16.76 -2.54 13.10
C LEU A 85 17.52 -1.28 12.71
N THR A 86 17.22 -0.13 13.33
CA THR A 86 17.92 1.14 13.06
C THR A 86 19.21 1.29 13.86
N ARG A 87 19.52 0.35 14.78
CA ARG A 87 20.74 0.39 15.60
C ARG A 87 21.98 0.53 14.73
N ARG A 88 22.85 1.48 15.08
CA ARG A 88 24.07 1.82 14.32
C ARG A 88 23.79 2.21 12.86
N ARG A 89 22.63 2.84 12.59
CA ARG A 89 22.23 3.33 11.25
C ARG A 89 22.22 2.25 10.16
N ARG A 90 21.87 1.00 10.51
CA ARG A 90 21.79 -0.11 9.55
C ARG A 90 20.72 0.10 8.48
N MET A 91 19.65 0.81 8.82
CA MET A 91 18.58 1.23 7.91
C MET A 91 17.87 2.45 8.49
N ASP A 92 17.18 3.19 7.63
CA ASP A 92 16.32 4.29 8.02
C ASP A 92 15.04 3.80 8.72
N ILE A 93 14.34 4.73 9.37
CA ILE A 93 13.16 4.40 10.17
C ILE A 93 11.96 3.98 9.31
N VAL A 94 11.82 4.50 8.09
CA VAL A 94 10.73 4.15 7.18
C VAL A 94 10.91 2.71 6.72
N THR A 95 12.11 2.31 6.29
CA THR A 95 12.44 0.92 5.96
C THR A 95 12.22 -0.02 7.15
N ALA A 96 12.63 0.38 8.37
CA ALA A 96 12.38 -0.43 9.56
C ALA A 96 10.87 -0.61 9.85
N ARG A 97 10.06 0.43 9.66
CA ARG A 97 8.59 0.37 9.77
C ARG A 97 7.98 -0.50 8.67
N SER A 98 8.48 -0.44 7.44
CA SER A 98 8.05 -1.29 6.31
C SER A 98 8.31 -2.77 6.60
N LEU A 99 9.49 -3.10 7.13
CA LEU A 99 9.86 -4.47 7.51
C LEU A 99 9.02 -4.97 8.69
N TRP A 100 8.72 -4.12 9.67
CA TRP A 100 7.80 -4.48 10.76
C TRP A 100 6.38 -4.74 10.24
N LEU A 101 5.88 -3.92 9.32
CA LEU A 101 4.59 -4.13 8.67
C LEU A 101 4.59 -5.46 7.89
N ALA A 102 5.65 -5.74 7.13
CA ALA A 102 5.81 -7.02 6.42
C ALA A 102 5.80 -8.22 7.37
N CYS A 103 6.38 -8.11 8.57
CA CYS A 103 6.30 -9.15 9.59
C CYS A 103 4.85 -9.40 10.04
N CYS A 104 4.06 -8.34 10.23
CA CYS A 104 2.64 -8.46 10.56
C CYS A 104 1.86 -9.16 9.44
N LEU A 105 2.07 -8.76 8.18
CA LEU A 105 1.43 -9.37 7.02
C LEU A 105 1.78 -10.85 6.85
N ALA A 106 3.06 -11.20 7.00
CA ALA A 106 3.51 -12.58 6.94
C ALA A 106 2.83 -13.44 8.03
N CYS A 107 2.72 -12.90 9.26
CA CYS A 107 2.00 -13.57 10.34
C CYS A 107 0.49 -13.72 10.06
N TYR A 108 -0.18 -12.68 9.55
CA TYR A 108 -1.61 -12.78 9.21
C TYR A 108 -1.88 -13.86 8.16
N ARG A 109 -1.11 -13.87 7.06
CA ARG A 109 -1.22 -14.90 6.03
C ARG A 109 -1.02 -16.29 6.60
N ARG A 110 -0.02 -16.45 7.47
CA ARG A 110 0.27 -17.72 8.12
C ARG A 110 -0.83 -18.19 9.06
N LEU A 111 -1.40 -17.29 9.86
CA LEU A 111 -2.54 -17.58 10.72
C LEU A 111 -3.77 -18.01 9.91
N LEU A 112 -4.04 -17.34 8.78
CA LEU A 112 -5.13 -17.72 7.87
C LEU A 112 -4.90 -19.10 7.25
N LEU A 113 -3.66 -19.41 6.83
CA LEU A 113 -3.30 -20.74 6.31
C LEU A 113 -3.48 -21.85 7.35
N GLN A 114 -3.39 -21.51 8.64
CA GLN A 114 -3.63 -22.42 9.76
C GLN A 114 -5.10 -22.47 10.20
N GLY A 115 -6.01 -21.79 9.49
CA GLY A 115 -7.45 -21.80 9.76
C GLY A 115 -7.89 -20.85 10.88
N HIS A 116 -7.05 -19.92 11.32
CA HIS A 116 -7.48 -18.89 12.28
C HIS A 116 -8.41 -17.89 11.61
N SER A 117 -9.47 -17.50 12.34
CA SER A 117 -10.35 -16.42 11.92
C SER A 117 -9.74 -15.06 12.27
N LEU A 118 -9.56 -14.20 11.28
CA LEU A 118 -9.13 -12.81 11.46
C LEU A 118 -10.22 -11.89 10.90
N SER A 119 -10.56 -10.83 11.63
CA SER A 119 -11.58 -9.87 11.19
C SER A 119 -11.19 -9.18 9.87
N ASN A 120 -9.90 -9.01 9.61
CA ASN A 120 -9.33 -8.40 8.41
C ASN A 120 -8.92 -9.42 7.34
N ALA A 121 -9.31 -10.69 7.46
CA ALA A 121 -8.99 -11.74 6.48
C ALA A 121 -9.28 -11.36 5.01
N PRO A 122 -10.38 -10.65 4.67
CA PRO A 122 -10.66 -10.29 3.28
C PRO A 122 -9.58 -9.43 2.62
N LEU A 123 -8.82 -8.64 3.39
CA LEU A 123 -7.69 -7.86 2.89
C LEU A 123 -6.53 -8.73 2.37
N PHE A 124 -6.42 -9.96 2.85
CA PHE A 124 -5.30 -10.86 2.54
C PHE A 124 -5.71 -11.99 1.59
N SER A 125 -6.87 -11.88 0.95
CA SER A 125 -7.28 -12.84 -0.08
C SER A 125 -6.22 -12.89 -1.20
N ARG A 126 -5.96 -14.09 -1.72
CA ARG A 126 -5.00 -14.28 -2.82
C ARG A 126 -5.42 -13.52 -4.09
N LEU A 127 -6.72 -13.25 -4.25
CA LEU A 127 -7.23 -12.46 -5.36
C LEU A 127 -6.88 -10.98 -5.22
N LEU A 128 -6.92 -10.44 -4.00
CA LEU A 128 -6.57 -9.04 -3.74
C LEU A 128 -5.05 -8.84 -3.63
N MET A 129 -4.35 -9.77 -2.99
CA MET A 129 -2.91 -9.74 -2.75
C MET A 129 -2.23 -10.99 -3.32
N PRO A 130 -2.08 -11.08 -4.66
CA PRO A 130 -1.36 -12.19 -5.26
C PRO A 130 0.11 -12.19 -4.84
N GLU A 131 0.76 -13.34 -4.97
CA GLU A 131 2.20 -13.41 -4.77
C GLU A 131 2.93 -12.62 -5.86
N LEU A 132 3.81 -11.71 -5.44
CA LEU A 132 4.51 -10.81 -6.34
C LEU A 132 5.92 -11.34 -6.64
N PRO A 133 6.38 -11.23 -7.91
CA PRO A 133 7.72 -11.63 -8.30
C PRO A 133 8.78 -10.73 -7.67
N SER A 134 10.04 -11.17 -7.60
CA SER A 134 11.12 -10.35 -7.05
C SER A 134 11.28 -9.03 -7.81
N PRO A 135 11.35 -7.87 -7.13
CA PRO A 135 11.53 -6.57 -7.80
C PRO A 135 12.93 -6.38 -8.39
N PHE A 136 13.90 -7.22 -8.05
CA PHE A 136 15.32 -7.01 -8.38
C PHE A 136 15.70 -7.52 -9.78
N THR A 137 14.78 -7.38 -10.73
CA THR A 137 15.01 -7.62 -12.16
C THR A 137 14.42 -6.47 -12.96
N PRO A 138 15.00 -6.11 -14.12
CA PRO A 138 14.46 -5.03 -14.96
C PRO A 138 13.00 -5.26 -15.36
N THR A 139 12.61 -6.53 -15.52
CA THR A 139 11.24 -6.94 -15.86
C THR A 139 10.20 -6.49 -14.82
N TYR A 140 10.56 -6.48 -13.53
CA TYR A 140 9.58 -6.30 -12.45
C TYR A 140 9.76 -5.01 -11.67
N ILE A 141 10.95 -4.40 -11.63
CA ILE A 141 11.21 -3.23 -10.77
C ILE A 141 10.21 -2.10 -11.00
N ARG A 142 9.79 -1.90 -12.25
CA ARG A 142 8.84 -0.85 -12.65
C ARG A 142 7.44 -1.06 -12.07
N GLY A 143 7.10 -2.27 -11.65
CA GLY A 143 5.87 -2.57 -10.92
C GLY A 143 5.92 -2.18 -9.44
N TYR A 144 7.06 -1.72 -8.92
CA TYR A 144 7.25 -1.33 -7.53
C TYR A 144 7.53 0.17 -7.43
N PRO A 145 6.52 1.01 -7.14
CA PRO A 145 6.63 2.47 -7.28
C PRO A 145 7.85 3.08 -6.58
N ALA A 146 8.09 2.71 -5.32
CA ALA A 146 9.20 3.25 -4.52
C ALA A 146 10.58 2.86 -5.09
N LEU A 147 10.72 1.67 -5.68
CA LEU A 147 11.96 1.23 -6.30
C LEU A 147 12.11 1.83 -7.70
N ALA A 148 11.04 1.89 -8.47
CA ALA A 148 11.02 2.48 -9.80
C ALA A 148 11.44 3.96 -9.80
N ALA A 149 10.98 4.73 -8.80
CA ALA A 149 11.35 6.13 -8.62
C ALA A 149 12.84 6.34 -8.28
N SER A 150 13.52 5.31 -7.77
CA SER A 150 14.96 5.38 -7.45
C SER A 150 15.88 5.09 -8.64
N ILE A 151 15.33 4.64 -9.78
CA ILE A 151 16.10 4.35 -10.98
C ILE A 151 16.29 5.66 -11.75
N PRO A 152 17.54 6.11 -12.01
CA PRO A 152 17.77 7.30 -12.81
C PRO A 152 17.27 7.09 -14.25
N GLU A 153 16.71 8.14 -14.86
CA GLU A 153 16.22 8.08 -16.24
C GLU A 153 17.38 7.99 -17.25
N GLY A 154 17.20 7.22 -18.33
CA GLY A 154 18.16 7.15 -19.44
C GLY A 154 19.46 6.38 -19.15
N VAL A 155 19.45 5.52 -18.13
CA VAL A 155 20.61 4.70 -17.75
C VAL A 155 20.72 3.44 -18.63
N ASP A 156 21.95 3.06 -18.99
CA ASP A 156 22.25 1.83 -19.74
C ASP A 156 21.85 0.57 -18.93
N ASP A 157 21.43 -0.49 -19.62
CA ASP A 157 20.94 -1.75 -19.05
C ASP A 157 21.97 -2.36 -18.08
N ALA A 158 23.27 -2.26 -18.39
CA ALA A 158 24.33 -2.78 -17.54
C ALA A 158 24.41 -2.07 -16.16
N VAL A 159 24.16 -0.76 -16.14
CA VAL A 159 24.18 0.05 -14.93
C VAL A 159 22.91 -0.17 -14.12
N GLU A 160 21.75 -0.32 -14.77
CA GLU A 160 20.50 -0.74 -14.10
C GLU A 160 20.69 -2.10 -13.41
N HIS A 161 21.27 -3.09 -14.09
CA HIS A 161 21.55 -4.40 -13.51
C HIS A 161 22.49 -4.35 -12.30
N SER A 162 23.54 -3.52 -12.36
CA SER A 162 24.48 -3.32 -11.24
C SER A 162 23.78 -2.69 -10.02
N PHE A 163 22.98 -1.64 -10.26
CA PHE A 163 22.16 -0.99 -9.23
C PHE A 163 21.19 -1.98 -8.58
N LEU A 164 20.44 -2.74 -9.38
CA LEU A 164 19.51 -3.77 -8.90
C LEU A 164 20.20 -4.83 -8.03
N SER A 165 21.41 -5.26 -8.41
CA SER A 165 22.20 -6.22 -7.65
C SER A 165 22.62 -5.67 -6.27
N LEU A 166 23.03 -4.40 -6.22
CA LEU A 166 23.38 -3.72 -4.96
C LEU A 166 22.16 -3.62 -4.04
N VAL A 167 21.04 -3.11 -4.56
CA VAL A 167 19.78 -2.96 -3.81
C VAL A 167 19.28 -4.32 -3.31
N ARG A 168 19.36 -5.36 -4.15
CA ARG A 168 19.01 -6.74 -3.77
C ARG A 168 19.81 -7.21 -2.56
N ARG A 169 21.14 -7.07 -2.60
CA ARG A 169 22.02 -7.49 -1.49
C ARG A 169 21.68 -6.76 -0.19
N GLN A 170 21.42 -5.45 -0.28
CA GLN A 170 21.02 -4.64 0.86
C GLN A 170 19.69 -5.12 1.45
N VAL A 171 18.65 -5.26 0.63
CA VAL A 171 17.32 -5.70 1.07
C VAL A 171 17.36 -7.11 1.63
N GLU A 172 18.07 -8.06 1.00
CA GLU A 172 18.24 -9.41 1.54
C GLU A 172 18.92 -9.39 2.91
N GLY A 173 19.94 -8.54 3.10
CA GLY A 173 20.58 -8.33 4.40
C GLY A 173 19.61 -7.80 5.46
N GLN A 174 18.80 -6.80 5.12
CA GLN A 174 17.78 -6.24 6.02
C GLN A 174 16.69 -7.25 6.39
N LEU A 175 16.22 -8.05 5.42
CA LEU A 175 15.26 -9.13 5.64
C LEU A 175 15.83 -10.22 6.55
N ARG A 176 17.08 -10.63 6.36
CA ARG A 176 17.73 -11.64 7.22
C ARG A 176 17.85 -11.16 8.66
N VAL A 177 18.26 -9.90 8.87
CA VAL A 177 18.34 -9.31 10.21
C VAL A 177 16.95 -9.22 10.86
N THR A 178 15.93 -8.86 10.08
CA THR A 178 14.53 -8.80 10.55
C THR A 178 14.01 -10.18 10.94
N HIS A 179 14.25 -11.20 10.11
CA HIS A 179 13.87 -12.58 10.37
C HIS A 179 14.57 -13.13 11.62
N ALA A 180 15.86 -12.86 11.79
CA ALA A 180 16.58 -13.19 13.00
C ALA A 180 16.01 -12.50 14.25
N ALA A 181 15.58 -11.24 14.13
CA ALA A 181 14.94 -10.51 15.22
C ALA A 181 13.60 -11.14 15.65
N LEU A 182 12.78 -11.59 14.69
CA LEU A 182 11.54 -12.34 14.96
C LEU A 182 11.82 -13.62 15.76
N HIS A 183 12.76 -14.44 15.29
CA HIS A 183 13.13 -15.69 15.96
C HIS A 183 13.71 -15.45 17.36
N PHE A 184 14.56 -14.44 17.51
CA PHE A 184 15.12 -14.07 18.81
C PHE A 184 14.02 -13.64 19.79
N TYR A 185 13.10 -12.80 19.34
CA TYR A 185 11.98 -12.36 20.17
C TYR A 185 11.07 -13.52 20.56
N HIS A 186 10.68 -14.38 19.62
CA HIS A 186 9.89 -15.58 19.88
C HIS A 186 10.54 -16.46 20.95
N ARG A 187 11.80 -16.86 20.74
CA ARG A 187 12.53 -17.72 21.69
C ARG A 187 12.66 -17.11 23.07
N ARG A 188 12.82 -15.79 23.16
CA ARG A 188 13.08 -15.10 24.43
C ARG A 188 11.83 -14.70 25.20
N ARG A 189 10.77 -14.28 24.50
CA ARG A 189 9.59 -13.66 25.11
C ARG A 189 8.34 -14.54 25.03
N LEU A 190 8.29 -15.47 24.07
CA LEU A 190 7.11 -16.30 23.82
C LEU A 190 7.50 -17.78 23.62
N PRO A 191 8.33 -18.37 24.51
CA PRO A 191 8.79 -19.75 24.34
C PRO A 191 7.65 -20.78 24.36
N HIS A 192 6.50 -20.43 24.94
CA HIS A 192 5.32 -21.29 25.00
C HIS A 192 4.47 -21.29 23.72
N LEU A 193 4.66 -20.30 22.83
CA LEU A 193 3.97 -20.30 21.54
C LEU A 193 4.68 -21.24 20.57
N SER A 194 3.92 -22.04 19.84
CA SER A 194 4.48 -22.93 18.82
C SER A 194 5.28 -22.16 17.78
N GLN A 195 6.46 -22.69 17.41
CA GLN A 195 7.30 -22.13 16.35
C GLN A 195 6.57 -22.07 15.01
N GLN A 196 5.53 -22.90 14.82
CA GLN A 196 4.72 -22.90 13.61
C GLN A 196 4.04 -21.57 13.34
N PHE A 197 3.92 -20.67 14.31
CA PHE A 197 3.33 -19.35 14.13
C PHE A 197 4.36 -18.28 13.70
N VAL A 198 5.65 -18.58 13.75
CA VAL A 198 6.72 -17.70 13.26
C VAL A 198 6.81 -17.84 11.73
N PRO A 199 6.73 -16.74 10.96
CA PRO A 199 6.80 -16.82 9.51
C PRO A 199 8.17 -17.31 9.02
N SER A 200 8.17 -18.03 7.91
CA SER A 200 9.39 -18.42 7.21
C SER A 200 10.08 -17.19 6.60
N PHE A 201 11.35 -17.36 6.22
CA PHE A 201 12.07 -16.29 5.53
C PHE A 201 11.41 -15.93 4.19
N ASP A 202 10.91 -16.94 3.46
CA ASP A 202 10.24 -16.73 2.16
C ASP A 202 8.90 -16.01 2.33
N GLU A 203 8.11 -16.37 3.36
CA GLU A 203 6.86 -15.66 3.68
C GLU A 203 7.13 -14.18 4.01
N LEU A 204 8.20 -13.89 4.74
CA LEU A 204 8.62 -12.52 5.02
C LEU A 204 9.04 -11.79 3.74
N CYS A 205 9.77 -12.44 2.83
CA CYS A 205 10.14 -11.87 1.54
C CYS A 205 8.89 -11.51 0.70
N VAL A 206 7.93 -12.43 0.60
CA VAL A 206 6.69 -12.21 -0.15
C VAL A 206 5.85 -11.10 0.47
N ALA A 207 5.75 -11.06 1.80
CA ALA A 207 5.06 -9.98 2.51
C ALA A 207 5.73 -8.61 2.28
N TYR A 208 7.06 -8.56 2.30
CA TYR A 208 7.80 -7.32 2.07
C TYR A 208 7.61 -6.80 0.64
N ARG A 209 7.54 -7.68 -0.36
CA ARG A 209 7.17 -7.29 -1.73
C ARG A 209 5.78 -6.65 -1.79
N THR A 210 4.80 -7.19 -1.06
CA THR A 210 3.47 -6.55 -0.96
C THR A 210 3.57 -5.14 -0.37
N VAL A 211 4.37 -4.94 0.68
CA VAL A 211 4.60 -3.60 1.24
C VAL A 211 5.23 -2.67 0.20
N LEU A 212 6.34 -3.08 -0.44
CA LEU A 212 7.01 -2.26 -1.46
C LEU A 212 6.11 -1.91 -2.66
N HIS A 213 5.19 -2.80 -3.01
CA HIS A 213 4.29 -2.60 -4.15
C HIS A 213 3.10 -1.70 -3.82
N ARG A 214 2.52 -1.82 -2.62
CA ARG A 214 1.20 -1.26 -2.30
C ARG A 214 1.19 -0.22 -1.19
N SER A 215 2.23 -0.15 -0.35
CA SER A 215 2.21 0.79 0.78
C SER A 215 2.37 2.22 0.30
N LEU A 216 1.54 3.10 0.83
CA LEU A 216 1.61 4.54 0.68
C LEU A 216 2.37 5.13 1.86
N LEU A 217 3.14 6.20 1.63
CA LEU A 217 3.68 6.99 2.72
C LEU A 217 2.59 7.96 3.19
N LEU A 218 2.18 7.84 4.44
CA LEU A 218 1.27 8.78 5.10
C LEU A 218 1.99 9.46 6.27
N PRO A 219 1.66 10.72 6.59
CA PRO A 219 2.18 11.38 7.77
C PRO A 219 1.71 10.64 9.03
N VAL A 220 2.57 10.62 10.06
CA VAL A 220 2.20 10.21 11.41
C VAL A 220 0.93 10.96 11.83
N ASP A 221 0.03 10.26 12.52
CA ASP A 221 -1.29 10.72 12.97
C ASP A 221 -2.27 11.11 11.85
N CYS A 222 -1.94 10.80 10.59
CA CYS A 222 -2.72 11.19 9.43
C CYS A 222 -3.03 12.69 9.46
N VAL A 223 -1.99 13.50 9.72
CA VAL A 223 -2.09 14.97 9.73
C VAL A 223 -2.80 15.43 8.45
N PRO A 224 -3.82 16.31 8.54
CA PRO A 224 -4.56 16.75 7.37
C PRO A 224 -3.69 17.49 6.37
N SER A 225 -3.85 17.15 5.09
CA SER A 225 -3.30 17.90 3.96
C SER A 225 -4.28 18.96 3.45
N SER A 226 -5.58 18.74 3.64
CA SER A 226 -6.63 19.64 3.16
C SER A 226 -6.42 21.09 3.65
N PRO A 227 -6.59 22.11 2.78
CA PRO A 227 -7.21 22.08 1.44
C PRO A 227 -6.33 21.55 0.30
N GLY A 228 -5.01 21.43 0.51
CA GLY A 228 -4.08 20.86 -0.47
C GLY A 228 -4.14 19.33 -0.53
N ASP A 229 -3.57 18.76 -1.59
CA ASP A 229 -3.37 17.33 -1.65
C ASP A 229 -2.18 16.88 -0.78
N LEU A 230 -1.95 15.58 -0.68
CA LEU A 230 -0.90 15.04 0.16
C LEU A 230 0.50 15.41 -0.33
N ALA A 231 0.69 15.61 -1.64
CA ALA A 231 1.97 16.03 -2.21
C ALA A 231 2.28 17.49 -1.86
N ASP A 232 1.25 18.35 -1.81
CA ASP A 232 1.38 19.72 -1.30
C ASP A 232 1.89 19.73 0.14
N LEU A 233 1.28 18.89 1.01
CA LEU A 233 1.69 18.79 2.42
C LEU A 233 3.15 18.36 2.58
N PHE A 234 3.61 17.40 1.78
CA PHE A 234 5.01 16.95 1.83
C PHE A 234 5.99 18.01 1.33
N SER A 235 5.59 18.77 0.30
CA SER A 235 6.37 19.90 -0.20
C SER A 235 6.49 21.02 0.82
N GLU A 236 5.40 21.33 1.54
CA GLU A 236 5.38 22.36 2.59
C GLU A 236 6.10 21.92 3.88
N ARG A 237 6.07 20.61 4.18
CA ARG A 237 6.61 20.04 5.41
C ARG A 237 7.47 18.79 5.14
N PRO A 238 8.69 18.96 4.59
CA PRO A 238 9.59 17.86 4.28
C PRO A 238 10.16 17.17 5.53
N ASP A 239 9.97 17.76 6.72
CA ASP A 239 10.38 17.23 8.01
C ASP A 239 9.35 16.28 8.64
N LEU A 240 8.22 16.03 7.96
CA LEU A 240 7.19 15.13 8.45
C LEU A 240 7.70 13.70 8.62
N ASP A 241 7.40 13.11 9.77
CA ASP A 241 7.59 11.68 9.96
C ASP A 241 6.57 10.91 9.11
N LEU A 242 7.08 10.04 8.23
CA LEU A 242 6.28 9.23 7.33
C LEU A 242 6.15 7.78 7.79
N LEU A 243 5.00 7.18 7.49
CA LEU A 243 4.64 5.81 7.82
C LEU A 243 4.24 5.03 6.55
N PRO A 244 4.89 3.90 6.26
CA PRO A 244 4.39 2.98 5.25
C PRO A 244 3.05 2.42 5.71
N THR A 245 2.02 2.61 4.88
CA THR A 245 0.64 2.31 5.23
C THR A 245 -0.06 1.60 4.08
N LEU A 246 -0.69 0.46 4.35
CA LEU A 246 -1.66 -0.13 3.41
C LEU A 246 -3.03 0.46 3.71
N VAL A 247 -3.59 1.20 2.76
CA VAL A 247 -4.90 1.82 2.87
C VAL A 247 -5.85 1.02 1.99
N PRO A 248 -6.77 0.21 2.56
CA PRO A 248 -7.70 -0.57 1.75
C PRO A 248 -8.39 0.30 0.71
N LEU A 249 -8.61 -0.27 -0.48
CA LEU A 249 -9.14 0.35 -1.70
C LEU A 249 -8.16 1.29 -2.40
N VAL A 250 -7.48 2.17 -1.65
CA VAL A 250 -6.52 3.14 -2.21
C VAL A 250 -5.23 2.46 -2.63
N ASP A 251 -4.76 1.48 -1.86
CA ASP A 251 -3.54 0.69 -2.10
C ASP A 251 -3.62 -0.27 -3.30
N VAL A 252 -4.75 -0.29 -4.01
CA VAL A 252 -4.94 -0.97 -5.31
C VAL A 252 -4.79 0.01 -6.47
N ILE A 253 -4.94 1.31 -6.23
CA ILE A 253 -4.87 2.31 -7.29
C ILE A 253 -3.44 2.37 -7.83
N ARG A 254 -3.29 2.23 -9.15
CA ARG A 254 -1.97 2.18 -9.78
C ARG A 254 -1.43 3.59 -10.03
N GLY A 255 -0.12 3.68 -10.19
CA GLY A 255 0.55 4.89 -10.64
C GLY A 255 0.40 5.07 -12.14
N SER A 256 0.32 6.33 -12.60
CA SER A 256 0.33 6.69 -14.03
C SER A 256 1.49 6.05 -14.81
N SER A 257 2.70 6.04 -14.22
CA SER A 257 3.89 5.42 -14.79
C SER A 257 3.75 3.90 -14.99
N ALA A 258 3.16 3.20 -14.02
CA ALA A 258 2.89 1.77 -14.11
C ALA A 258 1.83 1.46 -15.19
N ALA A 259 0.81 2.30 -15.33
CA ALA A 259 -0.21 2.16 -16.35
C ALA A 259 0.36 2.30 -17.78
N ARG A 260 1.21 3.30 -18.03
CA ARG A 260 1.89 3.52 -19.32
C ARG A 260 2.70 2.31 -19.79
N MET A 261 3.37 1.63 -18.89
CA MET A 261 4.19 0.47 -19.24
C MET A 261 3.33 -0.78 -19.54
N SER A 262 2.18 -0.90 -18.90
CA SER A 262 1.23 -1.99 -19.15
C SER A 262 0.62 -1.91 -20.56
N THR A 263 0.32 -0.71 -21.04
CA THR A 263 -0.20 -0.50 -22.41
C THR A 263 0.86 -0.79 -23.48
N ASN A 264 2.12 -0.43 -23.21
CA ASN A 264 3.23 -0.69 -24.13
C ASN A 264 3.55 -2.19 -24.25
N ALA A 265 3.45 -2.94 -23.14
CA ALA A 265 3.65 -4.40 -23.15
C ALA A 265 2.52 -5.17 -23.87
N ALA A 266 1.34 -4.58 -24.01
CA ALA A 266 0.19 -5.18 -24.69
C ALA A 266 0.20 -4.98 -26.23
N GLY A 267 1.26 -4.39 -26.80
CA GLY A 267 1.43 -4.25 -28.25
C GLY A 267 0.41 -3.31 -28.93
N SER A 268 -0.15 -2.35 -28.20
CA SER A 268 -1.13 -1.40 -28.76
C SER A 268 -0.42 -0.31 -29.57
N ASP A 269 -0.09 -0.61 -30.82
CA ASP A 269 0.33 0.34 -31.85
C ASP A 269 -0.86 1.17 -32.37
N VAL A 270 -1.64 1.78 -31.48
CA VAL A 270 -2.67 2.75 -31.89
C VAL A 270 -2.06 4.15 -31.85
N ARG A 271 -1.34 4.51 -32.93
CA ARG A 271 -1.09 5.91 -33.28
C ARG A 271 -2.43 6.56 -33.63
N GLY A 272 -3.12 7.13 -32.66
CA GLY A 272 -4.35 7.88 -32.89
C GLY A 272 -4.90 8.57 -31.64
N SER A 273 -4.97 9.90 -31.68
CA SER A 273 -5.72 10.80 -30.80
C SER A 273 -5.23 10.97 -29.36
N GLY A 274 -4.32 11.95 -29.18
CA GLY A 274 -4.25 13.03 -28.18
C GLY A 274 -4.85 12.99 -26.76
N ASP A 275 -5.47 11.91 -26.28
CA ASP A 275 -5.92 11.78 -24.89
C ASP A 275 -4.95 10.86 -24.16
N ASP A 276 -4.13 11.45 -23.28
CA ASP A 276 -3.19 10.75 -22.42
C ASP A 276 -3.96 9.93 -21.36
N ASN A 277 -4.59 8.83 -21.79
CA ASN A 277 -5.48 7.98 -20.98
C ASN A 277 -4.76 7.26 -19.82
N THR A 278 -3.49 7.58 -19.61
CA THR A 278 -2.58 7.05 -18.58
C THR A 278 -2.06 8.13 -17.64
N ALA A 279 -2.46 9.40 -17.82
CA ALA A 279 -2.16 10.46 -16.87
C ALA A 279 -2.90 10.23 -15.54
N ALA A 280 -2.28 10.66 -14.44
CA ALA A 280 -2.93 10.63 -13.13
C ALA A 280 -4.24 11.45 -13.18
N ASN A 281 -5.33 10.85 -12.70
CA ASN A 281 -6.65 11.46 -12.69
C ASN A 281 -7.24 11.54 -11.27
N CYS A 282 -6.46 11.13 -10.28
CA CYS A 282 -6.79 11.18 -8.87
C CYS A 282 -5.65 11.81 -8.07
N ALA A 283 -6.01 12.47 -6.97
CA ALA A 283 -5.09 12.96 -5.95
C ALA A 283 -5.50 12.43 -4.57
N LEU A 284 -4.51 12.24 -3.71
CA LEU A 284 -4.69 11.72 -2.36
C LEU A 284 -4.73 12.85 -1.35
N TYR A 285 -5.62 12.77 -0.37
CA TYR A 285 -5.78 13.76 0.69
C TYR A 285 -5.86 13.06 2.04
N THR A 286 -5.37 13.73 3.07
CA THR A 286 -5.65 13.38 4.47
C THR A 286 -6.51 14.48 5.09
N CYS A 287 -7.52 14.12 5.87
CA CYS A 287 -8.42 15.10 6.50
C CYS A 287 -9.02 14.58 7.79
N THR A 288 -9.75 15.44 8.50
CA THR A 288 -10.70 15.03 9.53
C THR A 288 -12.09 14.84 8.90
N GLN A 289 -12.93 14.03 9.53
CA GLN A 289 -14.32 13.81 9.14
C GLN A 289 -15.13 15.12 9.20
N ALA A 290 -14.74 16.07 10.04
CA ALA A 290 -15.41 17.35 10.25
C ALA A 290 -15.01 18.46 9.26
N ASP A 291 -13.79 18.38 8.69
CA ASP A 291 -13.19 19.48 7.93
C ASP A 291 -13.09 19.22 6.42
N PHE A 292 -13.62 18.10 5.92
CA PHE A 292 -13.55 17.86 4.48
C PHE A 292 -14.55 18.70 3.70
N PHE A 293 -14.06 19.76 3.05
CA PHE A 293 -14.77 20.51 2.03
C PHE A 293 -14.25 20.08 0.65
N SER A 294 -15.06 19.33 -0.11
CA SER A 294 -14.80 19.23 -1.55
C SER A 294 -14.93 20.63 -2.14
N SER A 295 -13.93 21.04 -2.92
CA SER A 295 -13.90 22.32 -3.65
C SER A 295 -15.13 22.53 -4.54
N GLY A 296 -15.86 21.46 -4.89
CA GLY A 296 -17.08 21.51 -5.71
C GLY A 296 -18.42 21.47 -4.96
N SER A 297 -18.50 21.06 -3.68
CA SER A 297 -19.81 20.74 -3.05
C SER A 297 -20.15 21.44 -1.73
N ARG A 298 -19.22 22.17 -1.09
CA ARG A 298 -19.45 23.05 0.07
C ARG A 298 -20.42 22.53 1.16
N ARG A 299 -20.40 21.25 1.55
CA ARG A 299 -21.19 20.73 2.70
C ARG A 299 -20.30 20.24 3.84
N ARG A 300 -20.65 20.64 5.07
CA ARG A 300 -19.94 20.39 6.35
C ARG A 300 -20.72 19.36 7.19
N VAL A 301 -20.04 18.39 7.81
CA VAL A 301 -20.66 17.46 8.79
C VAL A 301 -19.72 17.30 9.98
N VAL A 302 -20.10 17.79 11.16
CA VAL A 302 -19.26 17.82 12.38
C VAL A 302 -19.59 16.65 13.31
N PHE A 303 -18.57 15.92 13.77
CA PHE A 303 -18.65 15.00 14.93
C PHE A 303 -17.34 15.04 15.74
N GLU A 304 -17.44 15.24 17.04
CA GLU A 304 -16.32 15.13 17.99
C GLU A 304 -16.01 13.65 18.28
N THR A 305 -14.83 13.18 17.86
CA THR A 305 -14.32 11.83 18.20
C THR A 305 -12.79 11.87 18.40
N GLU A 306 -12.21 10.86 19.05
CA GLU A 306 -10.76 10.69 19.31
C GLU A 306 -9.86 11.14 18.13
N PRO A 307 -8.64 11.63 18.39
CA PRO A 307 -7.83 12.34 17.39
C PRO A 307 -7.51 11.53 16.12
N LEU A 308 -7.57 10.19 16.17
CA LEU A 308 -7.40 9.31 15.02
C LEU A 308 -8.73 8.79 14.42
N SER A 309 -9.79 8.64 15.21
CA SER A 309 -11.07 8.09 14.74
C SER A 309 -11.79 9.01 13.77
N SER A 310 -11.51 10.31 13.85
CA SER A 310 -11.99 11.31 12.90
C SER A 310 -11.13 11.40 11.64
N ARG A 311 -9.93 10.81 11.59
CA ARG A 311 -9.02 10.95 10.42
C ARG A 311 -9.45 10.10 9.24
N ARG A 312 -9.31 10.64 8.04
CA ARG A 312 -9.70 10.00 6.78
C ARG A 312 -8.57 10.14 5.77
N VAL A 313 -8.44 9.11 4.95
CA VAL A 313 -7.71 9.16 3.68
C VAL A 313 -8.75 9.26 2.58
N VAL A 314 -8.62 10.26 1.72
CA VAL A 314 -9.61 10.60 0.69
C VAL A 314 -8.95 10.61 -0.67
N VAL A 315 -9.61 10.03 -1.66
CA VAL A 315 -9.21 10.11 -3.07
C VAL A 315 -10.19 11.01 -3.79
N CYS A 316 -9.70 12.05 -4.43
CA CYS A 316 -10.50 12.98 -5.23
C CYS A 316 -10.11 12.90 -6.70
N ALA A 317 -11.11 13.01 -7.57
CA ALA A 317 -10.88 13.14 -9.01
C ALA A 317 -10.27 14.51 -9.33
N THR A 318 -9.18 14.55 -10.10
CA THR A 318 -8.54 15.80 -10.54
C THR A 318 -9.12 16.31 -11.85
N ARG A 319 -9.80 15.45 -12.61
CA ARG A 319 -10.52 15.77 -13.85
C ARG A 319 -11.83 15.00 -13.94
N ASP A 320 -12.67 15.36 -14.91
CA ASP A 320 -13.85 14.56 -15.25
C ASP A 320 -13.40 13.19 -15.79
N MET A 321 -14.11 12.13 -15.39
CA MET A 321 -13.86 10.74 -15.77
C MET A 321 -15.15 10.11 -16.31
N LYS A 322 -15.03 9.39 -17.42
CA LYS A 322 -16.10 8.60 -18.02
C LYS A 322 -16.26 7.26 -17.31
N GLU A 323 -17.42 6.63 -17.46
CA GLU A 323 -17.62 5.25 -17.04
C GLU A 323 -16.59 4.32 -17.72
N GLY A 324 -16.02 3.42 -16.93
CA GLY A 324 -14.99 2.47 -17.34
C GLY A 324 -13.55 2.97 -17.24
N GLU A 325 -13.32 4.28 -17.02
CA GLU A 325 -11.97 4.81 -16.82
C GLU A 325 -11.30 4.21 -15.58
N GLU A 326 -9.99 3.99 -15.68
CA GLU A 326 -9.17 3.53 -14.55
C GLU A 326 -8.81 4.69 -13.64
N LEU A 327 -8.84 4.48 -12.33
CA LEU A 327 -8.29 5.40 -11.35
C LEU A 327 -6.76 5.28 -11.34
N LEU A 328 -6.09 6.41 -11.50
CA LEU A 328 -4.63 6.50 -11.52
C LEU A 328 -4.17 7.62 -10.58
N LEU A 329 -3.29 7.28 -9.64
CA LEU A 329 -2.66 8.23 -8.73
C LEU A 329 -1.32 8.71 -9.31
N ASP A 330 -0.92 9.90 -8.88
CA ASP A 330 0.45 10.34 -9.02
C ASP A 330 1.24 9.96 -7.76
N TYR A 331 2.24 9.09 -7.93
CA TYR A 331 3.16 8.70 -6.85
C TYR A 331 4.51 9.42 -6.99
N SER A 332 4.65 10.36 -7.94
CA SER A 332 5.91 11.00 -8.33
C SER A 332 6.42 12.07 -7.36
N SER A 333 5.88 12.18 -6.15
CA SER A 333 6.33 13.20 -5.18
C SER A 333 6.29 12.65 -3.75
N PRO A 334 7.45 12.28 -3.17
CA PRO A 334 7.68 12.34 -1.74
C PRO A 334 8.02 13.75 -1.27
#